data_AF-A0A1R4J3Y2-F1
#
_entry.id   AF-A0A1R4J3Y2-F1
#
_cell.length_a   1.000
_cell.length_b   1.000
_cell.length_c   1.000
_cell.angle_alpha   90.00
_cell.angle_beta   90.00
_cell.angle_gamma   90.00
#
_symmetry.space_group_name_H-M   'P 1'
#
loop_
_entity.id
_entity.type
_entity.pdbx_description
1 polymer ?
#
loop_
_entity_poly.entity_id
_entity_poly.type
_entity_poly.pdbx_seq_one_letter_code
_entity_poly.pdbx_strand_id
1 'polypeptide(L)'
;MTSNTTSQVVNPSSPVLSPVMQAVVGDYADDGYADRAQGYDWVGVIVRAAGDKQIDIKVRARSDLKKPTCQFDGKAVLMGQDEAHGIIFQTNANNTQIFFQFKENTLTIDGQESGALSYFCSGGGSLAGKYQKLKAPIELM
;
A
#
# COMPACT_ATOMS: atom_id res chain seq x y z
N MET A 1 -45.60 9.21 24.46
CA MET A 1 -44.25 9.58 24.92
C MET A 1 -43.98 8.69 26.13
N THR A 2 -43.13 7.68 26.07
CA THR A 2 -41.67 7.79 25.95
C THR A 2 -41.06 6.52 25.37
N SER A 3 -40.00 6.71 24.59
CA SER A 3 -39.22 5.71 23.87
C SER A 3 -38.27 4.94 24.79
N ASN A 4 -38.17 3.61 24.61
CA ASN A 4 -37.09 2.80 25.18
C ASN A 4 -35.93 2.76 24.19
N THR A 5 -34.83 3.44 24.51
CA THR A 5 -33.55 3.31 23.80
C THR A 5 -32.63 2.42 24.63
N THR A 6 -32.40 1.21 24.16
CA THR A 6 -31.37 0.31 24.70
C THR A 6 -29.98 0.84 24.30
N SER A 7 -29.27 1.40 25.26
CA SER A 7 -27.86 1.80 25.11
C SER A 7 -26.98 0.56 24.94
N GLN A 8 -26.40 0.39 23.75
CA GLN A 8 -25.26 -0.51 23.59
C GLN A 8 -23.97 0.22 24.01
N VAL A 9 -23.34 -0.33 25.04
CA VAL A 9 -22.03 0.09 25.55
C VAL A 9 -20.96 -0.44 24.58
N VAL A 10 -20.29 0.45 23.85
CA VAL A 10 -19.12 0.11 23.03
C VAL A 10 -17.86 0.51 23.81
N ASN A 11 -17.00 -0.47 24.12
CA ASN A 11 -15.69 -0.27 24.75
C ASN A 11 -14.75 0.53 23.83
N PRO A 12 -14.15 1.65 24.27
CA PRO A 12 -13.31 2.50 23.43
C PRO A 12 -11.81 2.20 23.66
N SER A 13 -11.22 1.26 22.92
CA SER A 13 -9.76 1.05 23.02
C SER A 13 -9.06 0.54 21.75
N SER A 14 -9.71 0.63 20.59
CA SER A 14 -9.00 0.59 19.31
C SER A 14 -9.52 1.75 18.45
N PRO A 15 -8.64 2.63 17.94
CA PRO A 15 -9.10 3.69 17.04
C PRO A 15 -9.70 3.02 15.81
N VAL A 16 -11.00 3.22 15.60
CA VAL A 16 -11.67 2.80 14.37
C VAL A 16 -11.04 3.62 13.24
N LEU A 17 -10.40 2.93 12.28
CA LEU A 17 -9.82 3.59 11.11
C LEU A 17 -10.88 4.39 10.36
N SER A 18 -10.52 5.56 9.84
CA SER A 18 -11.40 6.33 8.95
C SER A 18 -11.80 5.50 7.72
N PRO A 19 -12.92 5.79 7.03
CA PRO A 19 -13.32 5.05 5.83
C PRO A 19 -12.23 5.01 4.75
N VAL A 20 -11.48 6.12 4.59
CA VAL A 20 -10.33 6.20 3.69
C VAL A 20 -9.25 5.19 4.09
N MET A 21 -8.88 5.17 5.38
CA MET A 21 -7.87 4.24 5.89
C MET A 21 -8.32 2.77 5.75
N GLN A 22 -9.59 2.47 6.01
CA GLN A 22 -10.13 1.11 5.84
C GLN A 22 -10.01 0.61 4.39
N ALA A 23 -10.19 1.50 3.42
CA ALA A 23 -10.09 1.15 2.00
C ALA A 23 -8.64 0.83 1.59
N VAL A 24 -7.66 1.58 2.09
CA VAL A 24 -6.26 1.53 1.60
C VAL A 24 -5.30 0.70 2.45
N VAL A 25 -5.60 0.47 3.72
CA VAL A 25 -4.76 -0.38 4.58
C VAL A 25 -4.90 -1.84 4.15
N GLY A 26 -3.76 -2.51 4.03
CA GLY A 26 -3.68 -3.91 3.63
C GLY A 26 -2.32 -4.24 3.03
N ASP A 27 -2.20 -5.48 2.58
CA ASP A 27 -1.05 -5.94 1.84
C ASP A 27 -1.45 -6.12 0.38
N TYR A 28 -0.54 -5.77 -0.52
CA TYR A 28 -0.72 -5.80 -1.95
C TYR A 28 0.47 -6.52 -2.57
N ALA A 29 0.29 -7.16 -3.72
CA ALA A 29 1.41 -7.73 -4.46
C ALA A 29 1.15 -7.73 -5.96
N ASP A 30 2.23 -7.79 -6.74
CA ASP A 30 2.14 -8.01 -8.17
C ASP A 30 1.65 -9.43 -8.51
N ASP A 31 1.40 -9.67 -9.80
CA ASP A 31 0.88 -10.96 -10.27
C ASP A 31 1.86 -12.12 -10.00
N GLY A 32 3.16 -11.84 -9.87
CA GLY A 32 4.18 -12.84 -9.53
C GLY A 32 3.95 -13.50 -8.18
N TYR A 33 3.26 -12.82 -7.26
CA TYR A 33 2.96 -13.36 -5.93
C TYR A 33 2.05 -14.59 -5.96
N ALA A 34 1.19 -14.73 -6.97
CA ALA A 34 0.32 -15.90 -7.11
C ALA A 34 1.13 -17.19 -7.32
N ASP A 35 2.24 -17.11 -8.05
CA ASP A 35 3.09 -18.25 -8.39
C ASP A 35 4.37 -18.32 -7.52
N ARG A 36 4.41 -17.58 -6.40
CA ARG A 36 5.58 -17.52 -5.51
C ARG A 36 6.04 -18.88 -5.03
N ALA A 37 5.14 -19.84 -4.81
CA ALA A 37 5.51 -21.19 -4.38
C ALA A 37 6.32 -21.96 -5.44
N GLN A 38 6.21 -21.56 -6.71
CA GLN A 38 6.86 -22.19 -7.85
C GLN A 38 8.23 -21.62 -8.18
N GLY A 39 8.67 -20.56 -7.50
CA GLY A 39 9.97 -19.95 -7.79
C GLY A 39 9.92 -18.58 -8.45
N TYR A 40 8.75 -18.02 -8.71
CA TYR A 40 8.60 -16.72 -9.38
C TYR A 40 9.10 -15.56 -8.51
N ASP A 41 9.63 -14.53 -9.15
CA ASP A 41 9.89 -13.24 -8.52
C ASP A 41 8.56 -12.53 -8.28
N TRP A 42 8.47 -11.83 -7.15
CA TRP A 42 7.31 -11.02 -6.81
C TRP A 42 7.74 -9.81 -6.01
N VAL A 43 6.92 -8.76 -6.09
CA VAL A 43 7.04 -7.54 -5.31
C VAL A 43 5.76 -7.35 -4.48
N GLY A 44 5.97 -7.13 -3.19
CA GLY A 44 4.94 -6.92 -2.19
C GLY A 44 4.96 -5.51 -1.64
N VAL A 45 3.78 -4.97 -1.38
CA VAL A 45 3.57 -3.64 -0.79
C VAL A 45 2.70 -3.75 0.45
N ILE A 46 3.24 -3.30 1.57
CA ILE A 46 2.62 -3.31 2.89
C ILE A 46 2.19 -1.89 3.21
N VAL A 47 0.88 -1.67 3.37
CA VAL A 47 0.30 -0.36 3.68
C VAL A 47 -0.33 -0.39 5.07
N ARG A 48 0.10 0.50 5.96
CA ARG A 48 -0.42 0.63 7.32
C ARG A 48 -0.83 2.08 7.59
N ALA A 49 -1.86 2.27 8.40
CA ALA A 49 -2.26 3.62 8.82
C ALA A 49 -1.19 4.19 9.76
N ALA A 50 -0.80 5.44 9.50
CA ALA A 50 0.08 6.24 10.36
C ALA A 50 -0.66 7.49 10.91
N GLY A 51 -1.98 7.53 10.74
CA GLY A 51 -2.90 8.61 11.12
C GLY A 51 -4.09 8.66 10.17
N ASP A 52 -4.97 9.64 10.31
CA ASP A 52 -6.20 9.73 9.49
C ASP A 52 -5.95 10.09 8.02
N LYS A 53 -4.79 10.69 7.73
CA LYS A 53 -4.38 11.20 6.42
C LYS A 53 -2.97 10.76 6.03
N GLN A 54 -2.39 9.80 6.74
CA GLN A 54 -1.03 9.34 6.52
C GLN A 54 -0.95 7.83 6.55
N ILE A 55 -0.12 7.28 5.67
CA ILE A 55 0.17 5.85 5.62
C ILE A 55 1.67 5.59 5.67
N ASP A 56 2.03 4.51 6.34
CA ASP A 56 3.34 3.87 6.20
C ASP A 56 3.29 2.88 5.04
N ILE A 57 4.27 2.96 4.15
CA ILE A 57 4.40 2.10 2.97
C ILE A 57 5.74 1.40 3.03
N LYS A 58 5.72 0.08 2.89
CA LYS A 58 6.92 -0.73 2.72
C LYS A 58 6.80 -1.58 1.47
N VAL A 59 7.80 -1.56 0.61
CA VAL A 59 7.87 -2.39 -0.59
C VAL A 59 9.04 -3.35 -0.44
N ARG A 60 8.81 -4.63 -0.72
CA ARG A 60 9.81 -5.70 -0.62
C ARG A 60 9.67 -6.66 -1.80
N ALA A 61 10.77 -7.15 -2.33
CA ALA A 61 10.80 -8.15 -3.40
C ALA A 61 11.36 -9.49 -2.91
N ARG A 62 10.88 -10.60 -3.48
CA ARG A 62 11.26 -11.97 -3.09
C ARG A 62 12.72 -12.33 -3.32
N SER A 63 13.36 -11.76 -4.35
CA SER A 63 14.72 -12.17 -4.73
C SER A 63 15.76 -11.88 -3.61
N ASP A 64 15.30 -11.31 -2.49
CA ASP A 64 15.98 -11.00 -1.25
C ASP A 64 16.22 -12.17 -0.27
N LEU A 65 16.00 -13.44 -0.65
CA LEU A 65 16.53 -14.53 0.19
C LEU A 65 18.09 -14.51 0.26
N LYS A 66 18.75 -13.70 -0.61
CA LYS A 66 20.20 -13.42 -0.53
C LYS A 66 20.61 -11.95 -0.76
N LYS A 67 19.85 -11.11 -1.51
CA LYS A 67 20.12 -9.66 -1.71
C LYS A 67 18.85 -8.89 -2.13
N PRO A 68 18.54 -7.69 -1.58
CA PRO A 68 17.29 -7.01 -1.89
C PRO A 68 17.27 -6.50 -3.33
N THR A 69 16.31 -6.98 -4.13
CA THR A 69 16.12 -6.52 -5.52
C THR A 69 15.17 -5.34 -5.63
N CYS A 70 14.27 -5.13 -4.68
CA CYS A 70 13.53 -3.87 -4.59
C CYS A 70 13.09 -3.57 -3.16
N GLN A 71 13.51 -2.43 -2.63
CA GLN A 71 13.18 -2.02 -1.28
C GLN A 71 12.85 -0.53 -1.22
N PHE A 72 11.70 -0.22 -0.63
CA PHE A 72 11.30 1.14 -0.31
C PHE A 72 10.59 1.16 1.03
N ASP A 73 10.91 2.14 1.87
CA ASP A 73 10.17 2.46 3.09
C ASP A 73 9.88 3.96 3.09
N GLY A 74 8.63 4.35 3.31
CA GLY A 74 8.26 5.76 3.30
C GLY A 74 6.93 6.04 3.97
N LYS A 75 6.72 7.32 4.28
CA LYS A 75 5.44 7.86 4.73
C LYS A 75 4.81 8.64 3.59
N ALA A 76 3.53 8.41 3.33
CA ALA A 76 2.78 9.13 2.32
C ALA A 76 1.56 9.84 2.93
N VAL A 77 1.22 11.01 2.39
CA VAL A 77 0.14 11.89 2.86
C VAL A 77 -1.01 11.86 1.85
N LEU A 78 -2.25 11.85 2.36
CA LEU A 78 -3.45 11.88 1.54
C LEU A 78 -3.54 13.19 0.76
N MET A 79 -3.64 13.09 -0.56
CA MET A 79 -3.80 14.23 -1.47
C MET A 79 -5.28 14.48 -1.80
N GLY A 80 -6.05 13.41 -1.96
CA GLY A 80 -7.47 13.53 -2.32
C GLY A 80 -8.11 12.18 -2.61
N GLN A 81 -9.42 12.24 -2.86
CA GLN A 81 -10.23 11.10 -3.27
C GLN A 81 -11.28 11.57 -4.28
N ASP A 82 -11.41 10.86 -5.40
CA ASP A 82 -12.51 11.04 -6.35
C ASP A 82 -12.87 9.71 -7.05
N GLU A 83 -13.98 9.67 -7.79
CA GLU A 83 -14.45 8.44 -8.44
C GLU A 83 -13.59 8.01 -9.65
N ALA A 84 -13.01 8.97 -10.36
CA ALA A 84 -12.19 8.70 -11.54
C ALA A 84 -10.85 8.08 -11.15
N HIS A 85 -10.20 8.63 -10.12
CA HIS A 85 -8.83 8.29 -9.72
C HIS A 85 -8.74 7.49 -8.42
N GLY A 86 -9.84 7.29 -7.68
CA GLY A 86 -9.81 6.62 -6.38
C GLY A 86 -9.15 7.50 -5.31
N ILE A 87 -8.43 6.88 -4.36
CA ILE A 87 -7.76 7.57 -3.25
C ILE A 87 -6.27 7.72 -3.59
N ILE A 88 -5.74 8.93 -3.49
CA ILE A 88 -4.33 9.21 -3.83
C ILE A 88 -3.56 9.65 -2.60
N PHE A 89 -2.45 8.97 -2.34
CA PHE A 89 -1.41 9.40 -1.40
C PHE A 89 -0.15 9.79 -2.15
N GLN A 90 0.67 10.61 -1.52
CA GLN A 90 1.92 11.07 -2.09
C GLN A 90 3.05 11.10 -1.07
N THR A 91 4.27 10.84 -1.54
CA THR A 91 5.50 11.15 -0.80
C THR A 91 6.55 11.76 -1.72
N ASN A 92 7.57 12.37 -1.14
CA ASN A 92 8.77 12.81 -1.84
C ASN A 92 9.95 11.96 -1.38
N ALA A 93 10.62 11.28 -2.30
CA ALA A 93 11.79 10.46 -2.01
C ALA A 93 12.79 10.54 -3.17
N ASN A 94 14.09 10.66 -2.86
CA ASN A 94 15.16 10.75 -3.86
C ASN A 94 14.89 11.79 -4.96
N ASN A 95 14.45 12.99 -4.55
CA ASN A 95 14.13 14.11 -5.44
C ASN A 95 13.02 13.84 -6.47
N THR A 96 12.24 12.78 -6.31
CA THR A 96 11.02 12.54 -7.09
C THR A 96 9.78 12.49 -6.20
N GLN A 97 8.65 12.87 -6.78
CA GLN A 97 7.34 12.73 -6.19
C GLN A 97 6.77 11.38 -6.59
N ILE A 98 6.35 10.59 -5.59
CA ILE A 98 5.77 9.25 -5.78
C ILE A 98 4.31 9.31 -5.40
N PHE A 99 3.45 8.76 -6.26
CA PHE A 99 2.02 8.67 -6.08
C PHE A 99 1.61 7.22 -5.81
N PHE A 100 0.70 7.05 -4.85
CA PHE A 100 0.08 5.78 -4.50
C PHE A 100 -1.41 5.92 -4.70
N GLN A 101 -1.92 5.34 -5.80
CA GLN A 101 -3.31 5.40 -6.18
C GLN A 101 -4.02 4.09 -5.81
N PHE A 102 -5.06 4.19 -4.99
CA PHE A 102 -5.88 3.05 -4.58
C PHE A 102 -7.25 3.12 -5.24
N LYS A 103 -7.56 2.11 -6.06
CA LYS A 103 -8.87 1.97 -6.71
C LYS A 103 -9.20 0.50 -6.93
N GLU A 104 -10.42 0.08 -6.59
CA GLU A 104 -10.93 -1.27 -6.87
C GLU A 104 -9.98 -2.40 -6.41
N ASN A 105 -9.47 -2.31 -5.17
CA ASN A 105 -8.49 -3.23 -4.60
C ASN A 105 -7.14 -3.31 -5.36
N THR A 106 -6.88 -2.41 -6.29
CA THR A 106 -5.59 -2.24 -6.94
C THR A 106 -4.88 -1.02 -6.34
N LEU A 107 -3.61 -1.20 -6.00
CA LEU A 107 -2.66 -0.13 -5.74
C LEU A 107 -1.82 0.08 -7.00
N THR A 108 -1.83 1.29 -7.55
CA THR A 108 -0.89 1.71 -8.59
C THR A 108 0.14 2.64 -7.97
N ILE A 109 1.43 2.36 -8.19
CA ILE A 109 2.55 3.20 -7.77
C ILE A 109 3.18 3.79 -9.01
N ASP A 110 3.30 5.12 -9.03
CA ASP A 110 3.91 5.86 -10.14
C ASP A 110 4.79 7.00 -9.62
N GLY A 111 5.80 7.37 -10.40
CA GLY A 111 6.64 8.54 -10.15
C GLY A 111 6.21 9.70 -11.05
N GLN A 112 6.45 10.92 -10.60
CA GLN A 112 6.26 12.12 -11.42
C GLN A 112 7.11 12.07 -12.70
N GLU A 113 8.34 11.58 -12.58
CA GLU A 113 9.27 11.45 -13.69
C GLU A 113 9.34 10.00 -14.17
N SER A 114 9.26 9.80 -15.50
CA SER A 114 9.37 8.48 -16.11
C SER A 114 10.70 7.82 -15.75
N GLY A 115 10.65 6.59 -15.24
CA GLY A 115 11.84 5.81 -14.86
C GLY A 115 12.47 6.22 -13.53
N ALA A 116 11.95 7.23 -12.83
CA ALA A 116 12.45 7.57 -11.50
C ALA A 116 12.29 6.40 -10.53
N LEU A 117 11.25 5.57 -10.67
CA LEU A 117 11.05 4.49 -9.71
C LEU A 117 12.00 3.28 -9.90
N SER A 118 12.84 3.29 -10.92
CA SER A 118 13.80 2.21 -11.19
C SER A 118 14.95 2.15 -10.20
N TYR A 119 15.38 3.28 -9.62
CA TYR A 119 16.53 3.27 -8.69
C TYR A 119 16.21 2.68 -7.30
N PHE A 120 14.92 2.49 -6.98
CA PHE A 120 14.51 1.79 -5.76
C PHE A 120 14.65 0.27 -5.86
N CYS A 121 14.88 -0.22 -7.07
CA CYS A 121 15.14 -1.62 -7.35
C CYS A 121 16.53 -1.80 -7.98
N SER A 122 17.15 -2.96 -7.76
CA SER A 122 18.35 -3.41 -8.47
C SER A 122 17.99 -4.41 -9.57
N GLY A 123 18.88 -4.60 -10.55
CA GLY A 123 18.68 -5.61 -11.61
C GLY A 123 17.65 -5.24 -12.69
N GLY A 124 17.27 -3.95 -12.81
CA GLY A 124 16.36 -3.47 -13.85
C GLY A 124 14.88 -3.49 -13.49
N GLY A 125 14.52 -3.84 -12.25
CA GLY A 125 13.17 -3.69 -11.73
C GLY A 125 12.76 -2.23 -11.51
N SER A 126 11.47 -1.99 -11.27
CA SER A 126 10.94 -0.67 -10.92
C SER A 126 9.95 -0.81 -9.78
N LEU A 127 9.92 0.18 -8.89
CA LEU A 127 8.87 0.31 -7.88
C LEU A 127 7.53 0.68 -8.55
N ALA A 128 7.56 1.29 -9.74
CA ALA A 128 6.35 1.59 -10.50
C ALA A 128 5.63 0.31 -10.91
N GLY A 129 4.32 0.26 -10.73
CA GLY A 129 3.56 -0.93 -11.08
C GLY A 129 2.17 -0.96 -10.46
N LYS A 130 1.47 -2.07 -10.75
CA LYS A 130 0.15 -2.37 -10.21
C LYS A 130 0.24 -3.56 -9.27
N TYR A 131 -0.42 -3.45 -8.12
CA TYR A 131 -0.38 -4.41 -7.05
C TYR A 131 -1.81 -4.71 -6.59
N GLN A 132 -2.18 -5.98 -6.55
CA GLN A 132 -3.50 -6.44 -6.14
C GLN A 132 -3.56 -6.64 -4.62
N LYS A 133 -4.62 -6.15 -3.99
CA LYS A 133 -4.85 -6.32 -2.56
C LYS A 133 -5.02 -7.81 -2.24
N LEU A 134 -4.24 -8.28 -1.28
CA LEU A 134 -4.27 -9.64 -0.81
C LEU A 134 -5.38 -9.82 0.23
N LYS A 135 -5.98 -11.01 0.24
CA LYS A 135 -6.98 -11.41 1.26
C LYS A 135 -6.32 -11.82 2.58
N ALA A 136 -5.05 -12.20 2.53
CA ALA A 136 -4.24 -12.59 3.67
C ALA A 136 -3.00 -11.68 3.76
N PRO A 137 -2.40 -11.53 4.95
CA PRO A 137 -1.15 -10.81 5.10
C PRO A 137 -0.07 -11.36 4.18
N ILE A 138 0.80 -10.48 3.69
CA ILE A 138 1.93 -10.89 2.87
C ILE A 138 2.96 -11.62 3.74
N GLU A 139 3.30 -12.83 3.32
CA GLU A 139 4.40 -13.59 3.88
C GLU A 139 5.72 -13.11 3.27
N LEU A 140 6.50 -12.37 4.05
CA LEU A 140 7.90 -12.10 3.75
C LEU A 140 8.69 -13.33 4.22
N MET A 141 8.90 -14.29 3.32
CA MET A 141 9.74 -15.48 3.57
C MET A 141 11.23 -15.16 3.33
#